data_AF-A0A326GEL7-F1
#
_entry.id   AF-A0A326GEL7-F1
#
_cell.length_a   1.000
_cell.length_b   1.000
_cell.length_c   1.000
_cell.angle_alpha   90.00
_cell.angle_beta   90.00
_cell.angle_gamma   90.00
#
_symmetry.space_group_name_H-M   'P 1'
#
loop_
_entity.id
_entity.type
_entity.pdbx_description
1 polymer ?
#
loop_
_entity_poly.entity_id
_entity_poly.type
_entity_poly.pdbx_seq_one_letter_code
_entity_poly.pdbx_strand_id
1 'polypeptide(L)' 'MSEGDSLAARVGGSVGAFDRDEWNALAGADNPFVSHEFLTALEDSGSVGPGTGWQPAPLVISAEGGPLRAAMP' A
#
# COMPACT_ATOMS: atom_id res chain seq x y z
N MET A 1 31.31 -5.87 -5.56
CA MET A 1 30.02 -5.43 -6.11
C MET A 1 28.97 -6.20 -5.33
N SER A 2 28.27 -5.57 -4.38
CA SER A 2 27.13 -6.25 -3.75
C SER A 2 26.11 -6.45 -4.86
N GLU A 3 25.67 -7.68 -5.11
CA GLU A 3 24.43 -7.87 -5.85
C GLU A 3 23.36 -7.12 -5.05
N GLY A 4 22.78 -6.08 -5.68
CA GLY A 4 21.70 -5.34 -5.07
C GLY A 4 20.51 -6.28 -4.98
N ASP A 5 19.92 -6.38 -3.79
CA ASP A 5 18.71 -7.16 -3.56
C ASP A 5 17.67 -6.78 -4.62
N SER A 6 17.17 -7.76 -5.39
CA SER A 6 16.30 -7.48 -6.54
C SER A 6 14.97 -6.94 -6.03
N LEU A 7 14.65 -5.69 -6.40
CA LEU A 7 13.39 -5.06 -6.01
C LEU A 7 12.33 -5.28 -7.09
N ALA A 8 11.12 -5.66 -6.66
CA ALA A 8 9.95 -5.80 -7.50
C ALA A 8 8.88 -4.79 -7.08
N ALA A 9 8.26 -4.14 -8.08
CA ALA A 9 7.05 -3.36 -7.89
C ALA A 9 5.81 -4.23 -8.12
N ARG A 10 4.80 -4.10 -7.25
CA ARG A 10 3.52 -4.81 -7.37
C ARG A 10 2.37 -3.83 -7.16
N VAL A 11 1.34 -3.96 -7.99
CA VAL A 11 0.07 -3.23 -7.81
C VAL A 11 -0.90 -4.16 -7.09
N GLY A 12 -1.41 -3.72 -5.93
CA GLY A 12 -2.43 -4.42 -5.14
C GLY A 12 -3.84 -4.08 -5.60
N GLY A 13 -4.81 -4.90 -5.17
CA GLY A 13 -6.24 -4.65 -5.43
C GLY A 13 -6.90 -3.74 -4.41
N SER A 14 -6.27 -3.55 -3.25
CA SER A 14 -6.72 -2.69 -2.15
C SER A 14 -5.55 -2.46 -1.19
N VAL A 15 -5.60 -1.37 -0.41
CA VAL A 15 -4.62 -1.12 0.65
C VAL A 15 -4.79 -2.15 1.77
N GLY A 16 -6.03 -2.54 2.06
CA GLY A 16 -6.34 -3.57 3.06
C GLY A 16 -5.79 -4.97 2.77
N ALA A 17 -5.20 -5.19 1.58
CA ALA A 17 -4.56 -6.46 1.23
C ALA A 17 -3.09 -6.56 1.70
N PHE A 18 -2.50 -5.47 2.20
CA PHE A 18 -1.14 -5.45 2.74
C PHE A 18 -1.12 -5.56 4.26
N ASP A 19 0.02 -5.95 4.82
CA ASP A 19 0.19 -5.92 6.27
C ASP A 19 0.12 -4.47 6.78
N ARG A 20 -0.74 -4.24 7.76
CA ARG A 20 -1.00 -2.91 8.32
C ARG A 20 0.24 -2.29 8.95
N ASP A 21 1.01 -3.08 9.69
CA ASP A 21 2.13 -2.56 10.46
C ASP A 21 3.30 -2.25 9.50
N GLU A 22 3.52 -3.06 8.46
CA GLU A 22 4.48 -2.74 7.38
C GLU A 22 4.07 -1.50 6.58
N TRP A 23 2.79 -1.36 6.25
CA TRP A 23 2.28 -0.18 5.54
C TRP A 23 2.48 1.09 6.37
N ASN A 24 2.04 1.07 7.63
CA ASN A 24 2.11 2.24 8.51
C ASN A 24 3.55 2.62 8.87
N ALA A 25 4.48 1.66 8.89
CA ALA A 25 5.91 1.95 9.02
C ALA A 25 6.45 2.82 7.86
N LEU A 26 5.90 2.67 6.65
CA LEU A 26 6.25 3.48 5.48
C LEU A 26 5.49 4.80 5.41
N ALA A 27 4.20 4.79 5.76
CA ALA A 27 3.36 5.98 5.76
C ALA A 27 3.81 7.02 6.81
N GLY A 28 4.37 6.55 7.93
CA GLY A 28 4.75 7.40 9.04
C GLY A 28 3.52 8.02 9.75
N ALA A 29 3.78 9.02 10.60
CA ALA A 29 2.74 9.65 11.42
C ALA A 29 2.29 11.04 10.90
N ASP A 30 2.99 11.60 9.91
CA ASP A 30 2.81 13.01 9.52
C ASP A 30 1.54 13.24 8.67
N ASN A 31 1.07 12.23 7.94
CA ASN A 31 -0.11 12.32 7.09
C ASN A 31 -1.10 11.18 7.38
N PRO A 32 -2.17 11.42 8.16
CA PRO A 32 -3.14 10.36 8.49
C PRO A 32 -3.92 9.87 7.28
N PHE A 33 -3.99 10.64 6.18
CA PHE A 33 -4.73 10.27 4.97
C PHE A 33 -4.03 9.22 4.11
N VAL A 34 -2.79 8.85 4.46
CA VAL A 34 -2.08 7.72 3.83
C VAL A 34 -1.92 6.52 4.77
N SER A 35 -2.53 6.58 5.96
CA SER A 35 -2.57 5.43 6.87
C SER A 35 -3.37 4.28 6.28
N HIS A 36 -2.98 3.06 6.65
CA HIS A 36 -3.69 1.86 6.25
C HIS A 36 -5.18 1.95 6.63
N GLU A 37 -5.48 2.33 7.87
CA GLU A 37 -6.83 2.40 8.41
C GLU A 37 -7.72 3.38 7.65
N PHE A 38 -7.20 4.57 7.30
CA PHE A 38 -7.99 5.56 6.56
C PHE A 38 -8.31 5.08 5.15
N LEU A 39 -7.31 4.56 4.43
CA LEU A 39 -7.47 4.13 3.05
C LEU A 39 -8.36 2.89 2.95
N THR A 40 -8.16 1.89 3.82
CA THR A 40 -9.05 0.73 3.91
C THR A 40 -10.47 1.14 4.26
N ALA A 41 -10.68 2.14 5.14
CA ALA A 41 -12.02 2.63 5.42
C ALA A 41 -12.71 3.28 4.21
N LEU A 42 -11.97 3.94 3.31
CA LEU A 42 -12.54 4.47 2.06
C LEU A 42 -12.97 3.34 1.12
N GLU A 43 -12.19 2.25 1.06
CA GLU A 43 -12.48 1.05 0.28
C GLU A 43 -13.71 0.32 0.83
N ASP A 44 -13.70 -0.01 2.13
CA ASP A 44 -14.76 -0.78 2.81
C ASP A 44 -16.10 -0.04 2.86
N SER A 45 -16.06 1.29 2.94
CA SER A 45 -17.28 2.12 2.92
C SER A 45 -17.89 2.27 1.53
N GLY A 46 -17.18 1.87 0.46
CA GLY A 46 -17.58 2.11 -0.92
C GLY A 46 -17.44 3.57 -1.34
N SER A 47 -16.62 4.35 -0.65
CA SER A 47 -16.22 5.70 -1.09
C SER A 47 -15.24 5.62 -2.27
N VAL A 48 -14.45 4.55 -2.32
CA VAL A 48 -13.60 4.15 -3.44
C VAL A 48 -13.97 2.72 -3.82
N GLY A 49 -14.11 2.42 -5.11
CA GLY A 49 -14.48 1.09 -5.59
C GLY A 49 -15.51 1.12 -6.72
N PRO A 50 -16.13 -0.04 -7.03
CA PRO A 50 -17.08 -0.16 -8.12
C PRO A 50 -18.20 0.89 -8.07
N GLY A 51 -18.37 1.63 -9.16
CA GLY A 51 -19.43 2.63 -9.29
C GLY A 51 -19.10 4.02 -8.74
N THR A 52 -17.95 4.23 -8.11
CA THR A 52 -17.55 5.57 -7.59
C THR A 52 -16.74 6.39 -8.59
N GLY A 53 -16.29 5.77 -9.68
CA GLY A 53 -15.33 6.36 -10.62
C GLY A 53 -13.87 6.29 -10.17
N TRP A 54 -13.62 5.80 -8.95
CA TRP A 54 -12.29 5.58 -8.39
C TRP A 54 -12.07 4.10 -8.10
N GLN A 55 -10.91 3.57 -8.48
CA GLN A 55 -10.51 2.19 -8.19
C GLN A 55 -9.25 2.20 -7.33
N PRO A 56 -9.18 1.39 -6.26
CA PRO A 56 -7.94 1.22 -5.53
C PRO A 56 -6.88 0.55 -6.42
N ALA A 57 -5.67 1.08 -6.40
CA ALA A 57 -4.53 0.50 -7.12
C ALA A 57 -3.21 0.82 -6.41
N PRO A 58 -3.08 0.50 -5.11
CA PRO A 58 -1.86 0.78 -4.37
C PRO A 58 -0.66 0.08 -4.99
N LEU A 59 0.46 0.78 -5.11
CA LEU A 59 1.73 0.23 -5.59
C LEU A 59 2.68 0.06 -4.41
N VAL A 60 3.31 -1.11 -4.32
CA VAL A 60 4.35 -1.38 -3.33
C VAL A 60 5.63 -1.87 -3.98
N ILE A 61 6.76 -1.63 -3.31
CA ILE A 61 8.08 -2.14 -3.70
C ILE A 61 8.63 -2.99 -2.57
N SER A 62 9.11 -4.19 -2.87
CA SER A 62 9.81 -5.07 -1.92
C SER A 62 10.78 -6.01 -2.64
N ALA A 63 11.73 -6.57 -1.91
CA ALA A 63 12.52 -7.70 -2.38
C ALA A 63 11.66 -8.98 -2.41
N GLU A 64 12.16 -10.03 -3.05
CA GLU A 64 11.47 -11.33 -3.04
C GLU A 64 11.39 -11.88 -1.60
N GLY A 65 10.17 -12.11 -1.11
CA GLY A 65 9.92 -12.58 0.26
C GLY A 65 10.30 -11.60 1.38
N GLY A 66 10.74 -10.38 1.05
CA GLY A 66 11.13 -9.35 2.01
C GLY A 66 9.99 -8.38 2.36
N PRO A 67 10.17 -7.55 3.40
CA PRO A 67 9.18 -6.57 3.83
C PRO A 67 9.00 -5.46 2.79
N LEU A 68 7.90 -4.70 2.91
CA LEU A 68 7.69 -3.51 2.10
C LEU A 68 8.83 -2.48 2.31
N ARG A 69 9.29 -1.89 1.21
CA ARG A 69 10.34 -0.85 1.15
C ARG A 69 9.82 0.49 0.67
N ALA A 70 8.72 0.50 -0.07
CA ALA A 70 7.99 1.69 -0.48
C ALA A 70 6.52 1.35 -0.72
N ALA A 71 5.65 2.33 -0.52
CA ALA A 71 4.23 2.24 -0.79
C ALA A 71 3.75 3.55 -1.42
N MET A 72 2.82 3.45 -2.36
CA MET A 72 2.10 4.55 -2.98
C MET A 72 0.61 4.17 -2.97
N PRO A 73 -0.21 4.80 -2.12
CA PRO A 73 -1.64 4.53 -2.06
C PRO A 73 -2.39 4.89 -3.35
#